data_AF-A0AAW2SI33-F1
#
_entry.id   AF-A0AAW2SI33-F1
#
_cell.length_a   1.000
_cell.length_b   1.000
_cell.length_c   1.000
_cell.angle_alpha   90.00
_cell.angle_beta   90.00
_cell.angle_gamma   90.00
#
_symmetry.space_group_name_H-M   'P 1'
#
loop_
_entity.id
_entity.type
_entity.pdbx_description
1 polymer ?
#
loop_
_entity_poly.entity_id
_entity_poly.type
_entity_poly.pdbx_seq_one_letter_code
_entity_poly.pdbx_strand_id
1 'polypeptide(L)'
;MHMQLLNTDRVVIFDLTDFGPSNISLPNGKCRNNPKDLTLKIDCTAHSVEYDVASNSVRPLNVFTNVWCSSGAAMPDGSLVETGGFNDGDRNARVFKPCSDNSCDWQEFNTVLTEKRWYASNHILPDGRQIIIGGRGQFTYEFYPKRTGADASYNLPFLSQTNDPRIENNLYPFVFLNVDGNLFIFANNRAILFDYVKGAVVKTYPTIPGGDPRSYPSSGSAVLLPLRNLQGGGNITAEVLVCGGAPKGSFTSANNGKFVGALNTCGRIQITDPNPQWVMETMPLARVMGDMVLLPNGNVLIINGASEGTAGWDLGRNPVLSPVIYRPNNPVGSRFEAQLSSSIPRMYHSTAVLLRDGRVLVSGSNPHAYYNFTGVLFPTDLTMEAFSPTIWTQD
;
A
#
# COMPACT_ATOMS: atom_id res chain seq x y z
N MET A 1 -8.04 -5.52 2.68
CA MET A 1 -8.41 -5.45 1.25
C MET A 1 -7.26 -4.85 0.45
N HIS A 2 -6.99 -5.43 -0.71
CA HIS A 2 -6.06 -4.95 -1.73
C HIS A 2 -6.83 -4.71 -3.03
N MET A 3 -6.40 -3.71 -3.81
CA MET A 3 -6.90 -3.45 -5.16
C MET A 3 -5.75 -3.13 -6.10
N GLN A 4 -5.75 -3.71 -7.29
CA GLN A 4 -4.78 -3.40 -8.33
C GLN A 4 -5.45 -3.34 -9.70
N LEU A 5 -5.36 -2.19 -10.36
CA LEU A 5 -5.71 -2.06 -11.78
C LEU A 5 -4.67 -2.80 -12.63
N LEU A 6 -5.12 -3.63 -13.56
CA LEU A 6 -4.27 -4.30 -14.55
C LEU A 6 -4.32 -3.60 -15.90
N ASN A 7 -3.42 -4.00 -16.79
CA ASN A 7 -3.34 -3.51 -18.17
C ASN A 7 -4.56 -3.89 -19.04
N THR A 8 -5.48 -4.71 -18.52
CA THR A 8 -6.74 -5.12 -19.16
C THR A 8 -7.93 -4.27 -18.76
N ASP A 9 -7.73 -3.15 -18.06
CA ASP A 9 -8.78 -2.28 -17.52
C ASP A 9 -9.72 -2.96 -16.52
N ARG A 10 -9.22 -4.03 -15.91
CA ARG A 10 -9.87 -4.74 -14.82
C ARG A 10 -9.11 -4.56 -13.53
N VAL A 11 -9.83 -4.51 -12.42
CA VAL A 11 -9.27 -4.37 -11.09
C VAL A 11 -9.34 -5.71 -10.39
N VAL A 12 -8.19 -6.24 -9.99
CA VAL A 12 -8.16 -7.41 -9.11
C VAL A 12 -8.29 -6.92 -7.68
N ILE A 13 -9.31 -7.43 -6.99
CA ILE A 13 -9.64 -7.09 -5.61
C ILE A 13 -9.53 -8.38 -4.79
N PHE A 14 -8.91 -8.31 -3.63
CA PHE A 14 -8.82 -9.47 -2.74
C PHE A 14 -8.71 -9.04 -1.29
N ASP A 15 -9.19 -9.91 -0.43
CA ASP A 15 -9.04 -9.81 1.00
C ASP A 15 -8.70 -11.19 1.57
N LEU A 16 -8.48 -11.25 2.87
CA LEU A 16 -8.13 -12.51 3.50
C LEU A 16 -9.24 -13.56 3.44
N THR A 17 -8.82 -14.81 3.52
CA THR A 17 -9.70 -15.97 3.31
C THR A 17 -10.42 -16.46 4.57
N ASP A 18 -9.98 -16.02 5.75
CA ASP A 18 -10.37 -16.64 7.02
C ASP A 18 -11.37 -15.77 7.81
N PHE A 19 -12.17 -14.92 7.14
CA PHE A 19 -13.25 -14.13 7.76
C PHE A 19 -14.62 -14.80 7.76
N GLY A 20 -14.70 -16.03 7.23
CA GLY A 20 -15.97 -16.71 6.99
C GLY A 20 -16.42 -16.58 5.54
N PRO A 21 -17.64 -17.01 5.21
CA PRO A 21 -18.09 -17.07 3.83
C PRO A 21 -18.33 -15.66 3.27
N SER A 22 -17.95 -15.43 2.01
CA SER A 22 -18.31 -14.22 1.28
C SER A 22 -19.67 -14.36 0.58
N ASN A 23 -20.25 -13.24 0.14
CA ASN A 23 -21.51 -13.23 -0.62
C ASN A 23 -21.34 -13.64 -2.09
N ILE A 24 -20.12 -13.95 -2.55
CA ILE A 24 -19.83 -14.29 -3.94
C ILE A 24 -19.41 -15.74 -3.99
N SER A 25 -20.20 -16.60 -4.63
CA SER A 25 -19.87 -18.02 -4.77
C SER A 25 -18.84 -18.27 -5.87
N LEU A 26 -17.98 -19.27 -5.66
CA LEU A 26 -17.13 -19.81 -6.72
C LEU A 26 -17.97 -20.58 -7.75
N PRO A 27 -17.60 -20.55 -9.04
CA PRO A 27 -18.40 -21.19 -10.09
C PRO A 27 -18.29 -22.72 -10.06
N ASN A 28 -19.27 -23.39 -10.65
CA ASN A 28 -19.27 -24.85 -10.89
C ASN A 28 -19.10 -25.72 -9.63
N GLY A 29 -19.54 -25.24 -8.46
CA GLY A 29 -19.40 -25.98 -7.19
C GLY A 29 -17.95 -26.15 -6.73
N LYS A 30 -17.00 -25.37 -7.28
CA LYS A 30 -15.62 -25.34 -6.82
C LYS A 30 -15.58 -24.84 -5.38
N CYS A 31 -14.82 -25.50 -4.52
CA CYS A 31 -14.58 -25.07 -3.15
C CYS A 31 -13.09 -25.14 -2.84
N ARG A 32 -12.62 -24.18 -2.07
CA ARG A 32 -11.32 -24.17 -1.41
C ARG A 32 -11.36 -25.15 -0.24
N ASN A 33 -10.70 -26.29 -0.38
CA ASN A 33 -10.51 -27.26 0.70
C ASN A 33 -9.11 -27.03 1.31
N ASN A 34 -9.05 -26.28 2.40
CA ASN A 34 -7.80 -25.93 3.05
C ASN A 34 -7.86 -26.23 4.56
N PRO A 35 -7.20 -27.30 5.03
CA PRO A 35 -7.20 -27.65 6.45
C PRO A 35 -6.50 -26.60 7.33
N LYS A 36 -5.73 -25.67 6.74
CA LYS A 36 -5.03 -24.60 7.44
C LYS A 36 -5.85 -23.32 7.62
N ASP A 37 -6.97 -23.13 6.93
CA ASP A 37 -7.90 -22.00 7.16
C ASP A 37 -8.37 -22.00 8.61
N LEU A 38 -8.28 -20.88 9.33
CA LEU A 38 -8.66 -20.81 10.74
C LEU A 38 -10.18 -20.80 11.00
N THR A 39 -10.99 -20.51 9.99
CA THR A 39 -12.44 -20.30 10.06
C THR A 39 -13.21 -21.33 9.21
N LEU A 40 -12.96 -21.44 7.89
CA LEU A 40 -13.70 -22.35 6.99
C LEU A 40 -12.79 -23.37 6.29
N LYS A 41 -12.72 -24.60 6.81
CA LYS A 41 -11.90 -25.67 6.20
C LYS A 41 -12.32 -26.02 4.77
N ILE A 42 -13.61 -25.89 4.47
CA ILE A 42 -14.19 -26.02 3.14
C ILE A 42 -14.98 -24.73 2.90
N ASP A 43 -14.53 -23.95 1.92
CA ASP A 43 -15.15 -22.69 1.55
C ASP A 43 -15.47 -22.66 0.06
N CYS A 44 -16.73 -22.47 -0.30
CA CYS A 44 -17.21 -22.41 -1.68
C CYS A 44 -17.43 -20.97 -2.15
N THR A 45 -16.92 -19.99 -1.42
CA THR A 45 -17.05 -18.56 -1.69
C THR A 45 -15.73 -17.93 -2.11
N ALA A 46 -15.79 -16.78 -2.76
CA ALA A 46 -14.65 -16.10 -3.35
C ALA A 46 -14.12 -15.00 -2.40
N HIS A 47 -12.82 -15.01 -2.16
CA HIS A 47 -12.08 -13.98 -1.41
C HIS A 47 -11.21 -13.11 -2.32
N SER A 48 -11.30 -13.34 -3.62
CA SER A 48 -10.75 -12.49 -4.66
C SER A 48 -11.78 -12.38 -5.79
N VAL A 49 -11.84 -11.21 -6.40
CA VAL A 49 -12.66 -10.95 -7.57
C VAL A 49 -11.87 -10.14 -8.59
N GLU A 50 -12.21 -10.33 -9.85
CA GLU A 50 -11.85 -9.44 -10.93
C GLU A 50 -13.06 -8.54 -11.21
N TYR A 51 -12.89 -7.23 -11.02
CA TYR A 51 -13.90 -6.23 -11.29
C TYR A 51 -13.67 -5.61 -12.68
N ASP A 52 -14.66 -5.73 -13.55
CA ASP A 52 -14.69 -5.13 -14.87
C ASP A 52 -15.37 -3.75 -14.79
N VAL A 53 -14.56 -2.71 -14.92
CA VAL A 53 -14.97 -1.31 -14.72
C VAL A 53 -16.01 -0.87 -15.76
N ALA A 54 -15.88 -1.32 -17.01
CA ALA A 54 -16.72 -0.88 -18.11
C ALA A 54 -18.13 -1.47 -18.01
N SER A 55 -18.23 -2.75 -17.66
CA SER A 55 -19.51 -3.45 -17.49
C SER A 55 -20.09 -3.35 -16.07
N ASN A 56 -19.31 -2.82 -15.11
CA ASN A 56 -19.65 -2.81 -13.69
C ASN A 56 -20.02 -4.21 -13.18
N SER A 57 -19.22 -5.21 -13.54
CA SER A 57 -19.46 -6.61 -13.17
C SER A 57 -18.28 -7.21 -12.42
N VAL A 58 -18.54 -8.23 -11.61
CA VAL A 58 -17.53 -8.95 -10.84
C VAL A 58 -17.46 -10.40 -11.29
N ARG A 59 -16.23 -10.91 -11.43
CA ARG A 59 -15.96 -12.32 -11.66
C ARG A 59 -15.23 -12.89 -10.44
N PRO A 60 -15.72 -13.98 -9.83
CA PRO A 60 -15.00 -14.63 -8.73
C PRO A 60 -13.66 -15.22 -9.18
N LEU A 61 -12.64 -15.04 -8.36
CA LEU A 61 -11.33 -15.68 -8.48
C LEU A 61 -11.08 -16.58 -7.26
N ASN A 62 -10.39 -17.70 -7.47
CA ASN A 62 -10.09 -18.64 -6.41
C ASN A 62 -8.66 -18.43 -5.91
N VAL A 63 -8.53 -17.62 -4.85
CA VAL A 63 -7.30 -17.54 -4.06
C VAL A 63 -7.31 -18.64 -2.99
N PHE A 64 -6.29 -19.48 -2.99
CA PHE A 64 -6.18 -20.66 -2.17
C PHE A 64 -5.51 -20.41 -0.81
N THR A 65 -4.46 -19.60 -0.71
CA THR A 65 -3.79 -19.30 0.58
C THR A 65 -4.02 -17.87 1.05
N ASN A 66 -3.91 -17.63 2.35
CA ASN A 66 -4.34 -16.39 2.97
C ASN A 66 -3.41 -15.19 2.61
N VAL A 67 -3.97 -14.23 1.87
CA VAL A 67 -3.31 -12.99 1.38
C VAL A 67 -3.29 -11.85 2.39
N TRP A 68 -3.76 -12.05 3.62
CA TRP A 68 -3.89 -10.95 4.58
C TRP A 68 -2.55 -10.25 4.84
N CYS A 69 -2.52 -8.95 4.61
CA CYS A 69 -1.33 -8.11 4.71
C CYS A 69 -0.12 -8.65 3.92
N SER A 70 -0.40 -9.24 2.76
CA SER A 70 0.59 -9.45 1.70
C SER A 70 1.03 -8.11 1.11
N SER A 71 1.90 -8.20 0.11
CA SER A 71 2.30 -7.09 -0.74
C SER A 71 2.71 -7.62 -2.12
N GLY A 72 2.55 -6.79 -3.13
CA GLY A 72 2.84 -7.18 -4.51
C GLY A 72 3.03 -6.00 -5.45
N ALA A 73 3.13 -6.32 -6.73
CA ALA A 73 3.20 -5.33 -7.81
C ALA A 73 2.69 -5.94 -9.12
N ALA A 74 2.15 -5.06 -9.98
CA ALA A 74 1.94 -5.38 -11.38
C ALA A 74 3.29 -5.44 -12.12
N MET A 75 3.49 -6.51 -12.89
CA MET A 75 4.71 -6.81 -13.64
C MET A 75 4.60 -6.33 -15.10
N PRO A 76 5.73 -6.19 -15.82
CA PRO A 76 5.72 -5.65 -17.18
C PRO A 76 4.99 -6.56 -18.19
N ASP A 77 4.86 -7.85 -17.88
CA ASP A 77 4.07 -8.80 -18.66
C ASP A 77 2.55 -8.72 -18.39
N GLY A 78 2.11 -7.75 -17.57
CA GLY A 78 0.72 -7.55 -17.18
C GLY A 78 0.25 -8.45 -16.04
N SER A 79 1.11 -9.33 -15.52
CA SER A 79 0.76 -10.17 -14.37
C SER A 79 0.75 -9.39 -13.06
N LEU A 80 -0.12 -9.75 -12.14
CA LEU A 80 -0.03 -9.32 -10.74
C LEU A 80 0.69 -10.40 -9.95
N VAL A 81 1.77 -10.02 -9.27
CA VAL A 81 2.52 -10.91 -8.39
C VAL A 81 2.44 -10.39 -6.97
N GLU A 82 1.82 -11.19 -6.10
CA GLU A 82 1.62 -10.98 -4.67
C GLU A 82 2.49 -11.94 -3.87
N THR A 83 3.01 -11.50 -2.74
CA THR A 83 3.91 -12.29 -1.89
C THR A 83 3.58 -12.14 -0.42
N GLY A 84 3.82 -13.21 0.34
CA GLY A 84 3.54 -13.23 1.76
C GLY A 84 2.06 -13.30 2.07
N GLY A 85 1.70 -12.88 3.27
CA GLY A 85 0.34 -12.99 3.80
C GLY A 85 0.35 -13.53 5.22
N PHE A 86 -0.76 -14.12 5.64
CA PHE A 86 -0.93 -14.62 7.01
C PHE A 86 -0.97 -16.15 7.04
N ASN A 87 -0.55 -16.75 8.16
CA ASN A 87 -0.63 -18.18 8.42
C ASN A 87 -0.02 -19.05 7.29
N ASP A 88 -0.84 -19.69 6.47
CA ASP A 88 -0.40 -20.57 5.39
C ASP A 88 0.07 -19.83 4.13
N GLY A 89 -0.13 -18.51 4.08
CA GLY A 89 0.31 -17.61 3.04
C GLY A 89 1.65 -16.92 3.29
N ASP A 90 2.18 -16.97 4.51
CA ASP A 90 3.29 -16.12 4.96
C ASP A 90 4.62 -16.33 4.20
N ARG A 91 4.78 -17.44 3.47
CA ARG A 91 5.96 -17.75 2.63
C ARG A 91 5.62 -18.00 1.17
N ASN A 92 4.44 -17.60 0.72
CA ASN A 92 3.96 -17.93 -0.62
C ASN A 92 4.11 -16.76 -1.59
N ALA A 93 4.08 -17.10 -2.88
CA ALA A 93 3.84 -16.14 -3.94
C ALA A 93 2.59 -16.55 -4.72
N ARG A 94 1.86 -15.57 -5.24
CA ARG A 94 0.64 -15.76 -6.01
C ARG A 94 0.74 -14.90 -7.25
N VAL A 95 0.47 -15.50 -8.41
CA VAL A 95 0.60 -14.86 -9.71
C VAL A 95 -0.75 -14.92 -10.40
N PHE A 96 -1.34 -13.77 -10.68
CA PHE A 96 -2.51 -13.66 -11.53
C PHE A 96 -2.10 -13.13 -12.89
N LYS A 97 -2.30 -13.94 -13.93
CA LYS A 97 -2.09 -13.54 -15.33
C LYS A 97 -3.45 -13.31 -15.99
N PRO A 98 -3.80 -12.07 -16.36
CA PRO A 98 -5.08 -11.82 -16.99
C PRO A 98 -5.18 -12.49 -18.37
N CYS A 99 -6.41 -12.79 -18.78
CA CYS A 99 -6.74 -13.51 -20.00
C CYS A 99 -8.02 -12.92 -20.61
N SER A 100 -8.23 -13.12 -21.91
CA SER A 100 -9.39 -12.56 -22.62
C SER A 100 -10.67 -13.40 -22.49
N ASP A 101 -10.56 -14.69 -22.20
CA ASP A 101 -11.66 -15.66 -22.20
C ASP A 101 -12.19 -15.99 -20.80
N ASN A 102 -11.75 -15.24 -19.77
CA ASN A 102 -12.09 -15.44 -18.37
C ASN A 102 -11.69 -16.81 -17.77
N SER A 103 -10.80 -17.58 -18.43
CA SER A 103 -10.32 -18.88 -17.94
C SER A 103 -9.18 -18.80 -16.90
N CYS A 104 -8.57 -17.63 -16.75
CA CYS A 104 -7.46 -17.35 -15.85
C CYS A 104 -7.91 -17.23 -14.39
N ASP A 105 -7.05 -17.73 -13.52
CA ASP A 105 -7.20 -17.74 -12.07
C ASP A 105 -5.82 -17.54 -11.42
N TRP A 106 -5.78 -17.40 -10.10
CA TRP A 106 -4.53 -17.32 -9.35
C TRP A 106 -3.70 -18.60 -9.49
N GLN A 107 -2.40 -18.44 -9.75
CA GLN A 107 -1.40 -19.49 -9.63
C GLN A 107 -0.61 -19.29 -8.35
N GLU A 108 -0.60 -20.27 -7.46
CA GLU A 108 0.06 -20.15 -6.16
C GLU A 108 1.29 -21.04 -6.04
N PHE A 109 2.34 -20.46 -5.48
CA PHE A 109 3.63 -21.10 -5.28
C PHE A 109 3.93 -21.11 -3.78
N ASN A 110 3.85 -22.30 -3.19
CA ASN A 110 3.94 -22.48 -1.74
C ASN A 110 5.39 -22.50 -1.27
N THR A 111 5.67 -21.81 -0.16
CA THR A 111 6.99 -21.84 0.52
C THR A 111 8.16 -21.46 -0.41
N VAL A 112 7.93 -20.50 -1.31
CA VAL A 112 8.97 -19.97 -2.20
C VAL A 112 9.80 -18.86 -1.57
N LEU A 113 9.26 -18.20 -0.54
CA LEU A 113 9.97 -17.18 0.23
C LEU A 113 10.77 -17.83 1.36
N THR A 114 11.94 -17.25 1.61
CA THR A 114 12.88 -17.65 2.67
C THR A 114 12.34 -17.25 4.03
N GLU A 115 11.88 -16.01 4.14
CA GLU A 115 11.31 -15.46 5.37
C GLU A 115 9.79 -15.40 5.33
N LYS A 116 9.19 -15.34 6.52
CA LYS A 116 7.76 -15.04 6.67
C LYS A 116 7.52 -13.57 6.37
N ARG A 117 6.80 -13.25 5.30
CA ARG A 117 6.50 -11.89 4.85
C ARG A 117 5.05 -11.54 5.19
N TRP A 118 4.87 -10.80 6.26
CA TRP A 118 3.59 -10.23 6.67
C TRP A 118 3.82 -8.76 7.02
N TYR A 119 3.09 -7.82 6.40
CA TYR A 119 3.39 -6.38 6.41
C TYR A 119 4.76 -6.00 5.80
N ALA A 120 5.19 -6.72 4.75
CA ALA A 120 6.37 -6.38 3.96
C ALA A 120 6.02 -5.40 2.83
N SER A 121 7.00 -4.79 2.18
CA SER A 121 6.79 -3.98 0.97
C SER A 121 7.44 -4.63 -0.24
N ASN A 122 6.74 -4.66 -1.37
CA ASN A 122 7.28 -5.11 -2.65
C ASN A 122 7.62 -3.92 -3.54
N HIS A 123 8.64 -4.09 -4.38
CA HIS A 123 8.89 -3.17 -5.48
C HIS A 123 9.43 -3.93 -6.69
N ILE A 124 8.90 -3.62 -7.87
CA ILE A 124 9.41 -4.15 -9.14
C ILE A 124 10.82 -3.62 -9.44
N LEU A 125 11.68 -4.47 -10.00
CA LEU A 125 13.05 -4.14 -10.36
C LEU A 125 13.26 -4.16 -11.89
N PRO A 126 14.27 -3.44 -12.41
CA PRO A 126 14.62 -3.43 -13.84
C PRO A 126 14.92 -4.80 -14.45
N ASP A 127 15.29 -5.79 -13.63
CA ASP A 127 15.60 -7.14 -14.08
C ASP A 127 14.37 -8.06 -14.15
N GLY A 128 13.17 -7.52 -13.96
CA GLY A 128 11.91 -8.25 -14.03
C GLY A 128 11.56 -9.05 -12.77
N ARG A 129 12.36 -8.96 -11.70
CA ARG A 129 12.00 -9.50 -10.37
C ARG A 129 11.32 -8.45 -9.52
N GLN A 130 10.82 -8.87 -8.36
CA GLN A 130 10.46 -8.00 -7.26
C GLN A 130 11.46 -8.16 -6.12
N ILE A 131 11.77 -7.05 -5.45
CA ILE A 131 12.35 -7.08 -4.11
C ILE A 131 11.23 -7.08 -3.09
N ILE A 132 11.36 -7.88 -2.03
CA ILE A 132 10.45 -7.92 -0.89
C ILE A 132 11.23 -7.48 0.34
N ILE A 133 10.84 -6.37 0.94
CA ILE A 133 11.58 -5.70 2.02
C ILE A 133 10.78 -5.77 3.32
N GLY A 134 11.41 -6.32 4.36
CA GLY A 134 10.87 -6.32 5.71
C GLY A 134 9.71 -7.30 5.91
N GLY A 135 8.76 -6.89 6.75
CA GLY A 135 7.75 -7.75 7.34
C GLY A 135 7.91 -7.82 8.86
N ARG A 136 6.84 -8.16 9.59
CA ARG A 136 6.84 -8.18 11.05
C ARG A 136 7.94 -9.12 11.57
N GLY A 137 8.90 -8.55 12.29
CA GLY A 137 10.06 -9.28 12.84
C GLY A 137 11.13 -9.64 11.79
N GLN A 138 11.03 -9.17 10.55
CA GLN A 138 11.97 -9.44 9.49
C GLN A 138 12.80 -8.19 9.17
N PHE A 139 14.10 -8.23 9.47
CA PHE A 139 15.04 -7.16 9.16
C PHE A 139 15.89 -7.49 7.92
N THR A 140 15.24 -8.06 6.92
CA THR A 140 15.88 -8.62 5.72
C THR A 140 15.10 -8.20 4.46
N TYR A 141 15.71 -8.40 3.30
CA TYR A 141 15.04 -8.40 2.01
C TYR A 141 15.33 -9.70 1.25
N GLU A 142 14.49 -10.03 0.29
CA GLU A 142 14.73 -11.13 -0.66
C GLU A 142 14.08 -10.82 -2.02
N PHE A 143 14.26 -11.70 -2.99
CA PHE A 143 13.76 -11.50 -4.35
C PHE A 143 12.79 -12.61 -4.78
N TYR A 144 11.81 -12.23 -5.59
CA TYR A 144 10.92 -13.17 -6.27
C TYR A 144 10.69 -12.75 -7.74
N PRO A 145 10.74 -13.68 -8.71
CA PRO A 145 11.18 -15.06 -8.58
C PRO A 145 12.67 -15.15 -8.23
N LYS A 146 13.06 -16.24 -7.57
CA LYS A 146 14.46 -16.50 -7.22
C LYS A 146 15.27 -16.90 -8.46
N ARG A 147 16.48 -16.35 -8.61
CA ARG A 147 17.53 -16.88 -9.48
C ARG A 147 18.08 -18.14 -8.82
N THR A 148 18.01 -19.26 -9.54
CA THR A 148 18.36 -20.61 -9.07
C THR A 148 19.62 -20.65 -8.19
N GLY A 149 19.52 -21.25 -7.01
CA GLY A 149 20.66 -21.59 -6.13
C GLY A 149 21.36 -20.45 -5.40
N ALA A 150 21.10 -19.18 -5.74
CA ALA A 150 21.82 -18.02 -5.17
C ALA A 150 20.94 -17.05 -4.36
N ASP A 151 19.63 -16.97 -4.64
CA ASP A 151 18.75 -16.02 -3.95
C ASP A 151 18.31 -16.55 -2.57
N ALA A 152 18.97 -16.02 -1.53
CA ALA A 152 18.61 -16.17 -0.12
C ALA A 152 17.89 -14.91 0.41
N SER A 153 17.62 -14.87 1.72
CA SER A 153 17.32 -13.62 2.43
C SER A 153 18.62 -12.88 2.77
N TYR A 154 18.60 -11.56 2.62
CA TYR A 154 19.74 -10.68 2.83
C TYR A 154 19.44 -9.70 3.97
N ASN A 155 20.40 -9.48 4.85
CA ASN A 155 20.24 -8.55 5.96
C ASN A 155 20.08 -7.11 5.46
N LEU A 156 19.15 -6.37 6.06
CA LEU A 156 19.01 -4.93 5.89
C LEU A 156 18.99 -4.27 7.27
N PRO A 157 20.17 -3.99 7.87
CA PRO A 157 20.29 -3.42 9.20
C PRO A 157 19.48 -2.15 9.41
N PHE A 158 19.24 -1.37 8.35
CA PHE A 158 18.40 -0.18 8.36
C PHE A 158 17.02 -0.41 8.98
N LEU A 159 16.37 -1.55 8.69
CA LEU A 159 15.07 -1.86 9.29
C LEU A 159 15.18 -2.08 10.81
N SER A 160 16.23 -2.74 11.29
CA SER A 160 16.46 -2.87 12.74
C SER A 160 16.77 -1.51 13.39
N GLN A 161 17.56 -0.66 12.73
CA GLN A 161 17.91 0.69 13.22
C GLN A 161 16.73 1.67 13.26
N THR A 162 15.63 1.34 12.59
CA THR A 162 14.41 2.16 12.52
C THR A 162 13.24 1.53 13.27
N ASN A 163 13.45 0.36 13.87
CA ASN A 163 12.47 -0.30 14.72
C ASN A 163 12.67 0.15 16.17
N ASP A 164 11.65 0.75 16.78
CA ASP A 164 11.70 1.03 18.21
C ASP A 164 11.33 -0.25 18.99
N PRO A 165 12.15 -0.70 19.97
CA PRO A 165 11.87 -1.94 20.69
C PRO A 165 10.49 -1.94 21.35
N ARG A 166 9.70 -2.99 21.07
CA ARG A 166 8.33 -3.20 21.58
C ARG A 166 7.30 -2.19 21.06
N ILE A 167 7.68 -1.33 20.11
CA ILE A 167 6.79 -0.38 19.45
C ILE A 167 6.82 -0.73 17.95
N GLU A 168 5.73 -1.31 17.45
CA GLU A 168 5.57 -1.52 16.01
C GLU A 168 5.50 -0.14 15.34
N ASN A 169 6.41 0.18 14.40
CA ASN A 169 6.46 1.50 13.76
C ASN A 169 7.27 1.62 12.46
N ASN A 170 7.67 0.51 11.85
CA ASN A 170 8.51 0.51 10.65
C ASN A 170 8.12 -0.56 9.62
N LEU A 171 6.87 -1.02 9.68
CA LEU A 171 6.33 -1.98 8.71
C LEU A 171 5.74 -1.26 7.49
N TYR A 172 5.60 -1.99 6.38
CA TYR A 172 5.33 -1.38 5.07
C TYR A 172 6.25 -0.17 4.79
N PRO A 173 7.59 -0.35 4.75
CA PRO A 173 8.50 0.73 4.39
C PRO A 173 8.13 1.30 3.02
N PHE A 174 8.25 2.61 2.82
CA PHE A 174 8.02 3.22 1.52
C PHE A 174 9.24 2.99 0.64
N VAL A 175 9.04 2.34 -0.50
CA VAL A 175 10.11 1.93 -1.41
C VAL A 175 9.83 2.56 -2.76
N PHE A 176 10.82 3.26 -3.32
CA PHE A 176 10.74 3.82 -4.67
C PHE A 176 12.06 3.55 -5.41
N LEU A 177 11.96 3.04 -6.64
CA LEU A 177 13.11 2.94 -7.54
C LEU A 177 13.52 4.32 -8.04
N ASN A 178 14.75 4.71 -7.76
CA ASN A 178 15.34 5.97 -8.19
C ASN A 178 15.90 5.85 -9.62
N VAL A 179 16.12 7.01 -10.25
CA VAL A 179 16.58 7.12 -11.65
C VAL A 179 17.97 6.55 -11.91
N ASP A 180 18.77 6.35 -10.86
CA ASP A 180 20.10 5.73 -10.93
C ASP A 180 20.07 4.21 -10.71
N GLY A 181 18.87 3.61 -10.58
CA GLY A 181 18.67 2.19 -10.34
C GLY A 181 18.76 1.78 -8.86
N ASN A 182 19.05 2.70 -7.94
CA ASN A 182 19.03 2.40 -6.50
C ASN A 182 17.63 2.57 -5.92
N LEU A 183 17.38 2.01 -4.73
CA LEU A 183 16.08 2.13 -4.05
C LEU A 183 16.12 3.19 -2.97
N PHE A 184 15.24 4.17 -3.05
CA PHE A 184 14.89 4.98 -1.88
C PHE A 184 14.03 4.12 -0.95
N ILE A 185 14.48 3.90 0.28
CA ILE A 185 13.74 3.15 1.29
C ILE A 185 13.55 4.06 2.50
N PHE A 186 12.29 4.34 2.83
CA PHE A 186 11.88 5.10 4.02
C PHE A 186 11.19 4.17 5.01
N ALA A 187 11.63 4.19 6.27
CA ALA A 187 11.04 3.41 7.34
C ALA A 187 11.03 4.22 8.64
N ASN A 188 9.90 4.18 9.36
CA ASN A 188 9.66 4.98 10.56
C ASN A 188 9.76 6.49 10.23
N ASN A 189 10.90 7.14 10.46
CA ASN A 189 11.13 8.56 10.21
C ASN A 189 12.44 8.85 9.47
N ARG A 190 13.11 7.81 8.95
CA ARG A 190 14.42 7.88 8.29
C ARG A 190 14.34 7.28 6.90
N ALA A 191 15.30 7.63 6.05
CA ALA A 191 15.45 7.03 4.73
C ALA A 191 16.90 6.80 4.31
N ILE A 192 17.09 5.85 3.40
CA ILE A 192 18.35 5.52 2.75
C ILE A 192 18.16 5.40 1.23
N LEU A 193 19.25 5.57 0.48
CA LEU A 193 19.40 5.12 -0.90
C LEU A 193 20.19 3.81 -0.88
N PHE A 194 19.62 2.74 -1.40
CA PHE A 194 20.12 1.39 -1.26
C PHE A 194 20.45 0.77 -2.63
N ASP A 195 21.71 0.37 -2.80
CA ASP A 195 22.17 -0.46 -3.92
C ASP A 195 21.85 -1.91 -3.55
N TYR A 196 20.70 -2.39 -4.02
CA TYR A 196 20.23 -3.76 -3.73
C TYR A 196 21.01 -4.83 -4.48
N VAL A 197 21.82 -4.47 -5.48
CA VAL A 197 22.67 -5.40 -6.21
C VAL A 197 23.93 -5.70 -5.38
N LYS A 198 24.50 -4.68 -4.74
CA LYS A 198 25.66 -4.81 -3.85
C LYS A 198 25.28 -5.06 -2.40
N GLY A 199 24.02 -4.87 -2.04
CA GLY A 199 23.55 -4.94 -0.65
C GLY A 199 24.11 -3.82 0.23
N ALA A 200 24.28 -2.61 -0.33
CA ALA A 200 24.98 -1.51 0.33
C ALA A 200 24.15 -0.22 0.38
N VAL A 201 24.28 0.52 1.49
CA VAL A 201 23.71 1.87 1.61
C VAL A 201 24.62 2.85 0.87
N VAL A 202 24.09 3.50 -0.15
CA VAL A 202 24.77 4.51 -0.97
C VAL A 202 24.70 5.88 -0.32
N LYS A 203 23.55 6.22 0.27
CA LYS A 203 23.28 7.51 0.90
C LYS A 203 22.32 7.32 2.07
N THR A 204 22.54 8.08 3.14
CA THR A 204 21.55 8.24 4.21
C THR A 204 20.94 9.63 4.08
N TYR A 205 19.62 9.72 4.05
CA TYR A 205 18.91 10.99 3.99
C TYR A 205 18.74 11.57 5.39
N PRO A 206 18.59 12.90 5.54
CA PRO A 206 18.23 13.49 6.82
C PRO A 206 16.94 12.86 7.36
N THR A 207 16.82 12.75 8.68
CA THR A 207 15.56 12.36 9.34
C THR A 207 14.48 13.37 8.98
N ILE A 208 13.26 12.91 8.72
CA ILE A 208 12.15 13.84 8.47
C ILE A 208 11.90 14.70 9.73
N PRO A 209 11.80 16.05 9.60
CA PRO A 209 11.56 16.92 10.73
C PRO A 209 10.30 16.54 11.53
N GLY A 210 10.35 16.77 12.84
CA GLY A 210 9.30 16.40 13.81
C GLY A 210 9.58 15.08 14.54
N GLY A 211 10.31 14.15 13.91
CA GLY A 211 10.72 12.90 14.56
C GLY A 211 9.62 11.84 14.68
N ASP A 212 8.43 12.10 14.15
CA ASP A 212 7.30 11.16 14.19
C ASP A 212 7.40 10.06 13.11
N PRO A 213 6.99 8.81 13.45
CA PRO A 213 6.91 7.72 12.48
C PRO A 213 5.89 8.02 11.37
N ARG A 214 6.12 7.49 10.17
CA ARG A 214 5.18 7.52 9.03
C ARG A 214 4.81 6.14 8.52
N SER A 215 5.58 5.11 8.85
CA SER A 215 5.30 3.71 8.47
C SER A 215 4.23 3.09 9.37
N TYR A 216 3.68 1.93 8.98
CA TYR A 216 2.67 1.24 9.79
C TYR A 216 3.18 0.97 11.22
N PRO A 217 2.35 1.16 12.26
CA PRO A 217 0.91 1.50 12.25
C PRO A 217 0.64 3.00 12.28
N SER A 218 1.67 3.85 12.34
CA SER A 218 1.50 5.30 12.17
C SER A 218 0.86 5.62 10.82
N SER A 219 1.22 4.89 9.76
CA SER A 219 0.51 4.82 8.48
C SER A 219 0.19 6.19 7.87
N GLY A 220 1.23 7.00 7.69
CA GLY A 220 1.24 8.01 6.65
C GLY A 220 1.35 7.37 5.27
N SER A 221 1.41 8.20 4.24
CA SER A 221 1.58 7.76 2.85
C SER A 221 2.72 8.48 2.17
N ALA A 222 3.22 7.89 1.09
CA ALA A 222 4.25 8.49 0.29
C ALA A 222 4.03 8.26 -1.20
N VAL A 223 4.56 9.16 -2.04
CA VAL A 223 4.64 8.97 -3.49
C VAL A 223 5.99 9.45 -4.01
N LEU A 224 6.46 8.80 -5.07
CA LEU A 224 7.44 9.39 -5.98
C LEU A 224 6.70 10.38 -6.89
N LEU A 225 7.03 11.67 -6.81
CA LEU A 225 6.43 12.70 -7.66
C LEU A 225 6.83 12.49 -9.13
N PRO A 226 6.03 13.01 -10.10
CA PRO A 226 6.34 12.87 -11.52
C PRO A 226 7.76 13.31 -11.84
N LEU A 227 8.49 12.45 -12.56
CA LEU A 227 9.87 12.72 -12.96
C LEU A 227 9.89 13.95 -13.88
N ARG A 228 10.82 14.87 -13.62
CA ARG A 228 11.02 16.07 -14.42
C ARG A 228 12.24 15.93 -15.34
N ASN A 229 12.24 16.70 -16.42
CA ASN A 229 13.34 16.81 -17.38
C ASN A 229 13.64 15.54 -18.21
N LEU A 230 12.65 14.65 -18.41
CA LEU A 230 12.82 13.39 -19.15
C LEU A 230 13.33 13.57 -20.60
N GLN A 231 12.96 14.67 -21.26
CA GLN A 231 13.32 14.93 -22.67
C GLN A 231 14.49 15.90 -22.85
N GLY A 232 15.04 16.45 -21.76
CA GLY A 232 15.93 17.62 -21.81
C GLY A 232 17.43 17.31 -21.84
N GLY A 233 17.84 16.04 -21.83
CA GLY A 233 19.27 15.64 -21.74
C GLY A 233 19.99 16.07 -20.45
N GLY A 234 19.31 16.76 -19.54
CA GLY A 234 19.81 17.16 -18.23
C GLY A 234 19.57 16.10 -17.15
N ASN A 235 20.00 16.40 -15.92
CA ASN A 235 19.79 15.51 -14.78
C ASN A 235 18.29 15.34 -14.49
N ILE A 236 17.80 14.11 -14.55
CA ILE A 236 16.43 13.77 -14.17
C ILE A 236 16.27 14.01 -12.68
N THR A 237 15.26 14.80 -12.31
CA THR A 237 14.94 15.08 -10.92
C THR A 237 13.88 14.12 -10.43
N ALA A 238 14.18 13.44 -9.32
CA ALA A 238 13.24 12.59 -8.60
C ALA A 238 13.00 13.16 -7.20
N GLU A 239 11.73 13.24 -6.81
CA GLU A 239 11.32 13.82 -5.53
C GLU A 239 10.30 12.90 -4.86
N VAL A 240 10.43 12.71 -3.56
CA VAL A 240 9.48 11.92 -2.76
C VAL A 240 8.70 12.87 -1.86
N LEU A 241 7.39 12.68 -1.80
CA LEU A 241 6.49 13.35 -0.87
C LEU A 241 6.01 12.32 0.16
N VAL A 242 6.12 12.64 1.45
CA VAL A 242 5.63 11.81 2.57
C VAL A 242 4.67 12.65 3.41
N CYS A 243 3.45 12.19 3.62
CA CYS A 243 2.39 12.93 4.30
C CYS A 243 1.70 12.13 5.39
N GLY A 244 1.30 12.82 6.46
CA GLY A 244 0.41 12.26 7.47
C GLY A 244 1.04 11.16 8.32
N GLY A 245 0.19 10.34 8.92
CA GLY A 245 0.55 9.37 9.94
C GLY A 245 0.15 9.83 11.34
N ALA A 246 0.60 9.13 12.37
CA ALA A 246 0.32 9.42 13.77
C ALA A 246 1.60 9.76 14.56
N PRO A 247 1.51 10.63 15.58
CA PRO A 247 2.65 10.94 16.43
C PRO A 247 3.28 9.72 17.10
N LYS A 248 4.56 9.81 17.48
CA LYS A 248 5.25 8.73 18.21
C LYS A 248 4.48 8.35 19.49
N GLY A 249 4.27 7.05 19.71
CA GLY A 249 3.52 6.53 20.86
C GLY A 249 1.99 6.47 20.69
N SER A 250 1.45 6.90 19.54
CA SER A 250 0.01 6.87 19.28
C SER A 250 -0.57 5.45 19.27
N PHE A 251 0.16 4.46 18.74
CA PHE A 251 -0.32 3.08 18.69
C PHE A 251 -0.52 2.49 20.10
N THR A 252 0.46 2.66 20.99
CA THR A 252 0.33 2.27 22.40
C THR A 252 -0.79 3.04 23.08
N SER A 253 -0.94 4.34 22.80
CA SER A 253 -2.03 5.15 23.36
C SER A 253 -3.41 4.65 22.92
N ALA A 254 -3.57 4.34 21.62
CA ALA A 254 -4.82 3.89 21.03
C ALA A 254 -5.25 2.53 21.57
N ASN A 255 -4.30 1.60 21.77
CA ASN A 255 -4.57 0.32 22.45
C ASN A 255 -5.04 0.50 23.91
N ASN A 256 -4.75 1.64 24.53
CA ASN A 256 -5.25 2.01 25.86
C ASN A 256 -6.50 2.91 25.81
N GLY A 257 -7.18 2.98 24.66
CA GLY A 257 -8.40 3.77 24.47
C GLY A 257 -8.19 5.28 24.33
N LYS A 258 -6.94 5.75 24.17
CA LYS A 258 -6.61 7.16 23.95
C LYS A 258 -6.15 7.41 22.51
N PHE A 259 -6.98 8.08 21.75
CA PHE A 259 -6.74 8.36 20.33
C PHE A 259 -6.09 9.75 20.18
N VAL A 260 -4.87 9.78 19.65
CA VAL A 260 -4.09 11.01 19.48
C VAL A 260 -4.34 11.58 18.10
N GLY A 261 -4.41 12.91 17.97
CA GLY A 261 -4.52 13.59 16.69
C GLY A 261 -3.42 13.17 15.71
N ALA A 262 -3.81 12.84 14.49
CA ALA A 262 -2.91 12.50 13.40
C ALA A 262 -2.05 13.70 12.99
N LEU A 263 -1.00 13.43 12.23
CA LEU A 263 -0.12 14.42 11.66
C LEU A 263 -0.80 15.07 10.46
N ASN A 264 -0.68 16.39 10.36
CA ASN A 264 -0.99 17.18 9.17
C ASN A 264 0.27 17.65 8.44
N THR A 265 1.44 17.12 8.81
CA THR A 265 2.72 17.50 8.19
C THR A 265 3.04 16.62 6.99
N CYS A 266 3.56 17.27 5.96
CA CYS A 266 4.05 16.66 4.73
C CYS A 266 5.50 17.09 4.48
N GLY A 267 6.38 16.15 4.18
CA GLY A 267 7.77 16.41 3.80
C GLY A 267 8.01 16.05 2.34
N ARG A 268 8.58 16.98 1.57
CA ARG A 268 9.06 16.76 0.21
C ARG A 268 10.59 16.77 0.20
N ILE A 269 11.21 15.81 -0.47
CA ILE A 269 12.66 15.72 -0.60
C ILE A 269 13.05 15.39 -2.04
N GLN A 270 14.02 16.12 -2.59
CA GLN A 270 14.63 15.77 -3.86
C GLN A 270 15.70 14.71 -3.64
N ILE A 271 15.40 13.45 -3.98
CA ILE A 271 16.27 12.31 -3.64
C ILE A 271 17.54 12.23 -4.50
N THR A 272 17.53 12.88 -5.67
CA THR A 272 18.68 13.03 -6.57
C THR A 272 19.59 14.21 -6.23
N ASP A 273 19.20 15.09 -5.30
CA ASP A 273 20.05 16.20 -4.86
C ASP A 273 21.32 15.64 -4.16
N PRO A 274 22.52 16.17 -4.46
CA PRO A 274 23.75 15.84 -3.74
C PRO A 274 23.65 16.09 -2.23
N ASN A 275 22.92 17.13 -1.81
CA ASN A 275 22.66 17.50 -0.42
C ASN A 275 21.14 17.60 -0.17
N PRO A 276 20.43 16.47 -0.12
CA PRO A 276 18.97 16.45 -0.09
C PRO A 276 18.43 16.96 1.25
N GLN A 277 17.45 17.86 1.19
CA GLN A 277 16.80 18.46 2.37
C GLN A 277 15.28 18.27 2.32
N TRP A 278 14.67 18.10 3.49
CA TRP A 278 13.22 18.07 3.62
C TRP A 278 12.64 19.48 3.57
N VAL A 279 11.71 19.72 2.66
CA VAL A 279 10.82 20.89 2.66
C VAL A 279 9.50 20.46 3.29
N MET A 280 9.20 21.04 4.46
CA MET A 280 7.99 20.70 5.21
C MET A 280 6.85 21.67 4.90
N GLU A 281 5.66 21.13 4.70
CA GLU A 281 4.40 21.86 4.52
C GLU A 281 3.31 21.23 5.40
N THR A 282 2.22 21.97 5.62
CA THR A 282 1.07 21.50 6.39
C THR A 282 -0.10 21.27 5.44
N MET A 283 -0.63 20.05 5.39
CA MET A 283 -1.88 19.76 4.69
C MET A 283 -3.09 20.22 5.53
N PRO A 284 -4.21 20.61 4.91
CA PRO A 284 -5.35 21.21 5.63
C PRO A 284 -6.06 20.26 6.60
N LEU A 285 -5.92 18.96 6.40
CA LEU A 285 -6.59 17.93 7.20
C LEU A 285 -5.56 16.90 7.68
N ALA A 286 -5.38 16.77 8.99
CA ALA A 286 -4.57 15.71 9.59
C ALA A 286 -5.09 14.33 9.18
N ARG A 287 -4.19 13.39 8.86
CA ARG A 287 -4.60 12.10 8.28
C ARG A 287 -3.64 10.97 8.64
N VAL A 288 -4.20 9.89 9.18
CA VAL A 288 -3.60 8.55 9.30
C VAL A 288 -4.39 7.57 8.42
N MET A 289 -3.75 6.53 7.88
CA MET A 289 -4.34 5.59 6.91
C MET A 289 -4.83 6.26 5.62
N GLY A 290 -4.20 7.37 5.24
CA GLY A 290 -4.51 8.01 3.97
C GLY A 290 -3.82 7.28 2.82
N ASP A 291 -4.45 7.20 1.66
CA ASP A 291 -3.83 6.80 0.41
C ASP A 291 -3.35 8.04 -0.36
N MET A 292 -2.23 7.89 -1.08
CA MET A 292 -1.75 8.92 -2.00
C MET A 292 -1.67 8.35 -3.42
N VAL A 293 -2.47 8.92 -4.32
CA VAL A 293 -2.61 8.44 -5.71
C VAL A 293 -2.14 9.54 -6.65
N LEU A 294 -1.19 9.23 -7.53
CA LEU A 294 -0.81 10.12 -8.63
C LEU A 294 -1.96 10.19 -9.64
N LEU A 295 -2.33 11.41 -10.03
CA LEU A 295 -3.34 11.68 -11.05
C LEU A 295 -2.69 11.91 -12.43
N PRO A 296 -3.42 11.75 -13.54
CA PRO A 296 -2.87 11.94 -14.89
C PRO A 296 -2.27 13.32 -15.16
N ASN A 297 -2.76 14.36 -14.48
CA ASN A 297 -2.24 15.73 -14.57
C ASN A 297 -0.99 15.99 -13.69
N GLY A 298 -0.44 14.96 -13.06
CA GLY A 298 0.73 15.05 -12.19
C GLY A 298 0.45 15.57 -10.78
N ASN A 299 -0.80 15.87 -10.43
CA ASN A 299 -1.20 16.15 -9.06
C ASN A 299 -1.29 14.86 -8.24
N VAL A 300 -1.30 15.00 -6.91
CA VAL A 300 -1.46 13.87 -6.00
C VAL A 300 -2.80 14.01 -5.28
N LEU A 301 -3.63 12.99 -5.34
CA LEU A 301 -4.81 12.87 -4.51
C LEU A 301 -4.42 12.23 -3.17
N ILE A 302 -4.80 12.86 -2.07
CA ILE A 302 -4.69 12.32 -0.70
C ILE A 302 -6.12 12.03 -0.21
N ILE A 303 -6.47 10.75 -0.02
CA ILE A 303 -7.83 10.29 0.28
C ILE A 303 -7.82 9.24 1.40
N ASN A 304 -8.99 8.83 1.91
CA ASN A 304 -9.17 7.82 2.96
C ASN A 304 -8.55 8.16 4.32
N GLY A 305 -8.87 7.38 5.35
CA GLY A 305 -8.26 7.49 6.66
C GLY A 305 -8.99 8.38 7.65
N ALA A 306 -8.30 8.68 8.75
CA ALA A 306 -8.87 9.25 9.96
C ALA A 306 -7.99 10.38 10.52
N SER A 307 -8.55 11.29 11.32
CA SER A 307 -7.81 12.41 11.91
C SER A 307 -7.24 12.10 13.29
N GLU A 308 -7.59 10.95 13.88
CA GLU A 308 -7.12 10.53 15.20
C GLU A 308 -6.85 9.02 15.25
N GLY A 309 -5.93 8.61 16.13
CA GLY A 309 -5.58 7.21 16.37
C GLY A 309 -4.49 6.70 15.44
N THR A 310 -4.57 5.42 15.07
CA THR A 310 -3.59 4.75 14.21
C THR A 310 -4.26 3.74 13.29
N ALA A 311 -3.49 3.16 12.37
CA ALA A 311 -3.88 1.90 11.73
C ALA A 311 -3.94 0.76 12.75
N GLY A 312 -4.64 -0.31 12.38
CA GLY A 312 -4.98 -1.43 13.25
C GLY A 312 -6.47 -1.48 13.57
N TRP A 313 -6.91 -2.61 14.11
CA TRP A 313 -8.31 -2.86 14.38
C TRP A 313 -8.86 -1.97 15.49
N ASP A 314 -9.99 -1.32 15.25
CA ASP A 314 -10.68 -0.43 16.19
C ASP A 314 -9.86 0.78 16.68
N LEU A 315 -8.73 1.09 16.04
CA LEU A 315 -7.80 2.14 16.52
C LEU A 315 -7.98 3.51 15.88
N GLY A 316 -8.66 3.63 14.75
CA GLY A 316 -8.91 4.92 14.08
C GLY A 316 -10.13 5.66 14.63
N ARG A 317 -10.08 6.99 14.71
CA ARG A 317 -11.21 7.87 15.11
C ARG A 317 -11.33 9.06 14.17
N ASN A 318 -12.54 9.62 14.09
CA ASN A 318 -12.85 10.83 13.33
C ASN A 318 -12.48 10.71 11.84
N PRO A 319 -13.31 10.05 11.00
CA PRO A 319 -13.00 9.82 9.60
C PRO A 319 -12.79 11.14 8.85
N VAL A 320 -11.78 11.18 7.98
CA VAL A 320 -11.48 12.35 7.15
C VAL A 320 -12.14 12.19 5.80
N LEU A 321 -13.36 12.72 5.71
CA LEU A 321 -14.26 12.52 4.57
C LEU A 321 -13.90 13.34 3.32
N SER A 322 -13.21 14.46 3.49
CA SER A 322 -12.74 15.29 2.37
C SER A 322 -11.38 14.79 1.87
N PRO A 323 -11.24 14.48 0.58
CA PRO A 323 -9.94 14.32 -0.05
C PRO A 323 -9.18 15.64 -0.12
N VAL A 324 -7.88 15.59 -0.38
CA VAL A 324 -7.02 16.76 -0.61
C VAL A 324 -6.22 16.56 -1.89
N ILE A 325 -6.23 17.54 -2.78
CA ILE A 325 -5.34 17.57 -3.94
C ILE A 325 -4.06 18.30 -3.55
N TYR A 326 -2.91 17.68 -3.81
CA TYR A 326 -1.59 18.30 -3.76
C TYR A 326 -1.10 18.60 -5.18
N ARG A 327 -0.81 19.88 -5.44
CA ARG A 327 -0.33 20.41 -6.72
C ARG A 327 1.18 20.67 -6.64
N PRO A 328 2.06 19.73 -7.04
CA PRO A 328 3.51 19.81 -6.81
C PRO A 328 4.18 21.00 -7.49
N ASN A 329 3.54 21.58 -8.51
CA ASN A 329 4.07 22.69 -9.30
C ASN A 329 3.69 24.07 -8.75
N ASN A 330 2.72 24.14 -7.83
CA ASN A 330 2.33 25.40 -7.22
C ASN A 330 3.43 25.89 -6.24
N PRO A 331 3.48 27.20 -5.95
CA PRO A 331 4.30 27.73 -4.86
C PRO A 331 4.01 27.05 -3.52
N VAL A 332 5.03 26.98 -2.67
CA VAL A 332 4.87 26.50 -1.28
C VAL A 332 3.77 27.32 -0.59
N GLY A 333 2.87 26.63 0.11
CA GLY A 333 1.72 27.26 0.78
C GLY A 333 0.44 27.36 -0.06
N SER A 334 0.49 27.10 -1.37
CA SER A 334 -0.70 27.01 -2.25
C SER A 334 -0.84 25.66 -2.96
N ARG A 335 -0.16 24.63 -2.44
CA ARG A 335 -0.16 23.29 -3.04
C ARG A 335 -1.34 22.42 -2.63
N PHE A 336 -1.93 22.65 -1.46
CA PHE A 336 -3.00 21.79 -0.94
C PHE A 336 -4.37 22.41 -1.11
N GLU A 337 -5.32 21.61 -1.59
CA GLU A 337 -6.69 22.03 -1.82
C GLU A 337 -7.67 20.94 -1.37
N ALA A 338 -8.47 21.20 -0.35
CA ALA A 338 -9.50 20.27 0.09
C ALA A 338 -10.61 20.14 -0.97
N GLN A 339 -11.09 18.92 -1.16
CA GLN A 339 -12.14 18.58 -2.13
C GLN A 339 -13.47 18.31 -1.40
N LEU A 340 -14.54 18.14 -2.19
CA LEU A 340 -15.85 17.78 -1.67
C LEU A 340 -15.79 16.46 -0.89
N SER A 341 -16.50 16.41 0.23
CA SER A 341 -16.53 15.26 1.13
C SER A 341 -17.42 14.13 0.62
N SER A 342 -16.99 12.88 0.84
CA SER A 342 -17.89 11.71 0.80
C SER A 342 -18.69 11.59 2.10
N SER A 343 -19.74 10.77 2.12
CA SER A 343 -20.47 10.39 3.34
C SER A 343 -19.97 9.07 3.94
N ILE A 344 -19.08 8.34 3.23
CA ILE A 344 -18.64 7.00 3.63
C ILE A 344 -17.27 7.07 4.34
N PRO A 345 -17.18 6.63 5.61
CA PRO A 345 -15.89 6.48 6.30
C PRO A 345 -15.02 5.38 5.68
N ARG A 346 -13.90 5.76 5.07
CA ARG A 346 -12.90 4.82 4.54
C ARG A 346 -11.75 4.69 5.56
N MET A 347 -11.86 3.74 6.48
CA MET A 347 -10.96 3.57 7.65
C MET A 347 -9.83 2.55 7.38
N TYR A 348 -9.35 1.85 8.42
CA TYR A 348 -8.32 0.80 8.27
C TYR A 348 -8.76 -0.31 7.31
N HIS A 349 -7.86 -0.75 6.41
CA HIS A 349 -8.17 -1.60 5.26
C HIS A 349 -9.11 -0.98 4.20
N SER A 350 -9.21 0.34 4.11
CA SER A 350 -9.62 0.99 2.85
C SER A 350 -8.44 1.08 1.89
N THR A 351 -8.74 1.31 0.60
CA THR A 351 -7.73 1.45 -0.45
C THR A 351 -8.29 2.28 -1.59
N ALA A 352 -7.41 2.95 -2.34
CA ALA A 352 -7.75 3.71 -3.54
C ALA A 352 -6.83 3.36 -4.71
N VAL A 353 -7.37 3.28 -5.93
CA VAL A 353 -6.61 3.01 -7.16
C VAL A 353 -7.07 3.90 -8.31
N LEU A 354 -6.13 4.46 -9.07
CA LEU A 354 -6.43 5.22 -10.28
C LEU A 354 -6.95 4.28 -11.37
N LEU A 355 -8.07 4.62 -11.98
CA LEU A 355 -8.63 3.96 -13.17
C LEU A 355 -8.11 4.62 -14.45
N ARG A 356 -8.13 3.87 -15.55
CA ARG A 356 -7.66 4.38 -16.86
C ARG A 356 -8.46 5.57 -17.38
N ASP A 357 -9.73 5.68 -17.00
CA ASP A 357 -10.58 6.82 -17.36
C ASP A 357 -10.34 8.08 -16.50
N GLY A 358 -9.37 8.03 -15.58
CA GLY A 358 -8.97 9.15 -14.73
C GLY A 358 -9.76 9.27 -13.42
N ARG A 359 -10.79 8.45 -13.20
CA ARG A 359 -11.44 8.34 -11.89
C ARG A 359 -10.54 7.59 -10.92
N VAL A 360 -10.75 7.79 -9.63
CA VAL A 360 -10.09 7.01 -8.57
C VAL A 360 -11.14 6.14 -7.90
N LEU A 361 -10.99 4.82 -8.03
CA LEU A 361 -11.84 3.85 -7.37
C LEU A 361 -11.44 3.73 -5.91
N VAL A 362 -12.41 3.80 -5.01
CA VAL A 362 -12.23 3.76 -3.55
C VAL A 362 -13.10 2.65 -2.98
N SER A 363 -12.53 1.80 -2.13
CA SER A 363 -13.26 0.70 -1.49
C SER A 363 -12.71 0.37 -0.10
N GLY A 364 -13.35 -0.59 0.58
CA GLY A 364 -13.19 -0.87 2.00
C GLY A 364 -13.94 0.13 2.87
N SER A 365 -13.88 0.10 4.19
CA SER A 365 -12.87 -0.51 5.04
C SER A 365 -13.36 -1.75 5.79
N ASN A 366 -12.42 -2.54 6.29
CA ASN A 366 -12.68 -3.46 7.39
C ASN A 366 -11.77 -3.14 8.59
N PRO A 367 -12.22 -2.30 9.53
CA PRO A 367 -11.43 -1.93 10.70
C PRO A 367 -11.47 -2.97 11.82
N HIS A 368 -11.89 -4.20 11.55
CA HIS A 368 -12.15 -5.24 12.56
C HIS A 368 -11.35 -6.52 12.32
N ALA A 369 -11.25 -7.33 13.38
CA ALA A 369 -10.63 -8.66 13.34
C ALA A 369 -11.43 -9.72 12.56
N TYR A 370 -12.67 -9.41 12.18
CA TYR A 370 -13.57 -10.21 11.36
C TYR A 370 -14.56 -9.25 10.67
N TYR A 371 -15.32 -9.70 9.66
CA TYR A 371 -16.36 -8.83 9.10
C TYR A 371 -17.45 -8.56 10.13
N ASN A 372 -17.64 -7.28 10.46
CA ASN A 372 -18.61 -6.82 11.43
C ASN A 372 -19.40 -5.63 10.88
N PHE A 373 -20.64 -5.89 10.50
CA PHE A 373 -21.50 -4.93 9.78
C PHE A 373 -22.43 -4.12 10.68
N THR A 374 -22.56 -4.47 11.97
CA THR A 374 -23.54 -3.83 12.87
C THR A 374 -23.01 -3.67 14.29
N GLY A 375 -23.55 -2.72 15.05
CA GLY A 375 -23.22 -2.56 16.47
C GLY A 375 -21.78 -2.10 16.77
N VAL A 376 -21.08 -1.54 15.78
CA VAL A 376 -19.69 -1.05 15.89
C VAL A 376 -19.58 0.38 15.38
N LEU A 377 -18.55 1.10 15.83
CA LEU A 377 -18.35 2.51 15.50
C LEU A 377 -18.20 2.76 14.00
N PHE A 378 -17.43 1.90 13.32
CA PHE A 378 -17.26 1.93 11.87
C PHE A 378 -17.49 0.52 11.33
N PRO A 379 -18.68 0.22 10.80
CA PRO A 379 -18.97 -1.08 10.20
C PRO A 379 -17.99 -1.45 9.07
N THR A 380 -17.79 -2.75 8.86
CA THR A 380 -17.21 -3.25 7.62
C THR A 380 -18.01 -2.72 6.43
N ASP A 381 -17.34 -2.10 5.47
CA ASP A 381 -17.92 -1.57 4.25
C ASP A 381 -17.21 -2.21 3.04
N LEU A 382 -17.98 -2.95 2.24
CA LEU A 382 -17.51 -3.63 1.02
C LEU A 382 -18.00 -2.91 -0.26
N THR A 383 -18.58 -1.72 -0.12
CA THR A 383 -19.02 -0.90 -1.25
C THR A 383 -17.82 -0.28 -1.96
N MET A 384 -18.07 0.20 -3.17
CA MET A 384 -17.09 0.92 -3.98
C MET A 384 -17.70 2.26 -4.40
N GLU A 385 -16.90 3.33 -4.32
CA GLU A 385 -17.24 4.64 -4.90
C GLU A 385 -16.11 5.09 -5.84
N ALA A 386 -16.43 5.97 -6.77
CA ALA A 386 -15.42 6.55 -7.66
C ALA A 386 -15.33 8.06 -7.40
N PHE A 387 -14.14 8.52 -7.01
CA PHE A 387 -13.81 9.92 -6.96
C PHE A 387 -13.44 10.41 -8.36
N SER A 388 -14.14 11.43 -8.85
CA SER A 388 -13.85 12.08 -10.13
C SER A 388 -13.08 13.38 -9.88
N PRO A 389 -11.74 13.38 -10.00
CA PRO A 389 -10.98 14.62 -9.84
C PRO A 389 -11.37 15.61 -10.94
N THR A 390 -11.37 16.90 -10.63
CA THR A 390 -11.44 17.97 -11.63
C THR A 390 -10.11 18.03 -12.40
N ILE A 391 -9.90 17.07 -13.29
CA ILE A 391 -8.71 16.98 -14.16
C ILE A 391 -8.92 17.67 -15.52
N TRP A 392 -10.17 17.99 -15.87
CA TRP A 392 -10.57 18.51 -17.19
C TRP A 392 -11.00 19.97 -17.22
N THR A 393 -10.80 20.73 -16.14
CA THR A 393 -11.12 22.16 -16.13
C THR A 393 -9.85 22.99 -16.11
N GLN A 394 -9.25 23.20 -17.27
CA GLN A 394 -8.59 24.44 -17.69
C GLN A 394 -8.65 24.54 -19.22
N ASP A 395 -9.34 25.60 -19.67
CA ASP A 395 -9.48 26.21 -21.01
C ASP A 395 -10.16 25.45 -22.15
#